data_AF-A0A1V8U1A1-F1
#
_entry.id   AF-A0A1V8U1A1-F1
#
_cell.length_a   1.000
_cell.length_b   1.000
_cell.length_c   1.000
_cell.angle_alpha   90.00
_cell.angle_beta   90.00
_cell.angle_gamma   90.00
#
_symmetry.space_group_name_H-M   'P 1'
#
loop_
_entity.id
_entity.type
_entity.pdbx_description
1 polymer ?
#
loop_
_entity_poly.entity_id
_entity_poly.type
_entity_poly.pdbx_seq_one_letter_code
_entity_poly.pdbx_strand_id
1 'polypeptide(L)'
;MDTRFRTLPCSNQPSARGRVHYGASTSDRIFTHLAPPLNTTPADLVNTPLLAAQCFHFFDTAAAVSSQIDELHLLRKQAGIEAKPLVIWEPHSKSCTPEALEVHKQLVVSGKVLVFSPNHVELAAFFHASNDTSDASFDRAQVERQSRAFLSSSTQATTFDQSICIVVRCAEHGCFVLYTSPSCEEHYRSAWPPPFFGPDQADRIVDPTGAGNAFLGGFAMGWLETKDLVRAAAYGTVAASFAVEVVGLPDLAACDASGRLAEYEARLHVV
;
A
#
# COMPACT_ATOMS: atom_id res chain seq x y z
N MET A 1 17.07 -14.77 -9.33
CA MET A 1 16.94 -15.10 -7.89
C MET A 1 16.03 -16.31 -7.80
N ASP A 2 16.48 -17.38 -7.15
CA ASP A 2 15.68 -18.60 -6.97
C ASP A 2 14.72 -18.36 -5.78
N THR A 3 13.50 -17.87 -6.07
CA THR A 3 12.43 -17.63 -5.09
C THR A 3 11.84 -18.98 -4.66
N ARG A 4 12.62 -19.77 -3.91
CA ARG A 4 12.08 -20.98 -3.27
C ARG A 4 11.32 -20.56 -2.02
N PHE A 5 10.02 -20.83 -2.01
CA PHE A 5 9.20 -20.76 -0.80
C PHE A 5 9.80 -21.68 0.26
N ARG A 6 10.22 -21.12 1.41
CA ARG A 6 10.65 -21.91 2.57
C ARG A 6 9.43 -22.19 3.42
N THR A 7 8.89 -23.40 3.33
CA THR A 7 7.82 -23.86 4.22
C THR A 7 8.41 -24.13 5.60
N LEU A 8 8.04 -23.33 6.60
CA LEU A 8 8.29 -23.65 8.01
C LEU A 8 7.12 -24.54 8.47
N PRO A 9 7.33 -25.84 8.76
CA PRO A 9 6.24 -26.71 9.17
C PRO A 9 5.74 -26.31 10.56
N CYS A 10 4.54 -25.73 10.63
CA CYS A 10 3.81 -25.58 11.88
C CYS A 10 2.99 -26.86 12.09
N SER A 11 3.60 -27.85 12.76
CA SER A 11 3.11 -29.24 12.82
C SER A 11 1.72 -29.42 13.46
N ASN A 12 1.25 -28.43 14.22
CA ASN A 12 0.00 -28.52 14.98
C ASN A 12 -1.10 -27.53 14.53
N GLN A 13 -0.88 -26.75 13.46
CA GLN A 13 -1.86 -25.78 12.96
C GLN A 13 -2.12 -25.99 11.47
N PRO A 14 -3.39 -25.99 11.02
CA PRO A 14 -3.70 -26.03 9.60
C PRO A 14 -3.21 -24.74 8.93
N SER A 15 -2.89 -24.82 7.64
CA SER A 15 -2.63 -23.62 6.83
C SER A 15 -3.80 -22.63 6.92
N ALA A 16 -3.49 -21.34 6.91
CA ALA A 16 -4.51 -20.30 6.83
C ALA A 16 -5.37 -20.53 5.59
N ARG A 17 -6.70 -20.48 5.77
CA ARG A 17 -7.67 -20.65 4.70
C ARG A 17 -8.71 -19.54 4.79
N GLY A 18 -9.03 -18.95 3.65
CA GLY A 18 -10.10 -17.98 3.50
C GLY A 18 -11.04 -18.40 2.39
N ARG A 19 -12.30 -18.00 2.51
CA ARG A 19 -13.31 -18.10 1.46
C ARG A 19 -13.69 -16.71 1.03
N VAL A 20 -13.49 -16.39 -0.24
CA VAL A 20 -14.12 -15.23 -0.88
C VAL A 20 -15.44 -15.71 -1.46
N HIS A 21 -16.54 -15.12 -1.01
CA HIS A 21 -17.87 -15.32 -1.59
C HIS A 21 -18.20 -14.13 -2.49
N TYR A 22 -18.54 -14.41 -3.75
CA TYR A 22 -18.95 -13.43 -4.74
C TYR A 22 -20.49 -13.41 -4.78
N GLY A 23 -21.07 -12.24 -4.51
CA GLY A 23 -22.49 -11.97 -4.59
C GLY A 23 -22.96 -11.67 -6.02
N ALA A 24 -24.09 -10.97 -6.14
CA ALA A 24 -24.68 -10.65 -7.44
C ALA A 24 -23.88 -9.60 -8.23
N SER A 25 -23.13 -8.73 -7.53
CA SER A 25 -22.22 -7.76 -8.12
C SER A 25 -20.77 -8.05 -7.71
N THR A 26 -19.81 -7.55 -8.48
CA THR A 26 -18.38 -7.64 -8.13
C THR A 26 -18.03 -6.85 -6.86
N SER A 27 -18.86 -5.88 -6.46
CA SER A 27 -18.75 -5.16 -5.19
C SER A 27 -19.26 -5.94 -3.98
N ASP A 28 -20.16 -6.91 -4.19
CA ASP A 28 -20.72 -7.75 -3.13
C ASP A 28 -19.79 -8.91 -2.81
N ARG A 29 -18.69 -8.63 -2.10
CA ARG A 29 -17.73 -9.67 -1.70
C ARG A 29 -17.65 -9.80 -0.20
N ILE A 30 -17.71 -11.05 0.26
CA ILE A 30 -17.54 -11.38 1.67
C ILE A 30 -16.34 -12.32 1.81
N PHE A 31 -15.34 -11.88 2.58
CA PHE A 31 -14.23 -12.74 2.98
C PHE A 31 -14.54 -13.39 4.33
N THR A 32 -14.42 -14.71 4.42
CA THR A 32 -14.58 -15.48 5.66
C THR A 32 -13.34 -16.32 5.94
N HIS A 33 -12.78 -16.18 7.14
CA HIS A 33 -11.72 -17.08 7.60
C HIS A 33 -12.28 -18.48 7.86
N LEU A 34 -11.63 -19.51 7.30
CA LEU A 34 -11.96 -20.93 7.51
C LEU A 34 -10.95 -21.64 8.43
N ALA A 35 -9.90 -20.93 8.84
CA ALA A 35 -8.94 -21.32 9.85
C ALA A 35 -8.50 -20.06 10.61
N PRO A 36 -7.98 -20.18 11.84
CA PRO A 36 -7.37 -19.04 12.53
C PRO A 36 -6.31 -18.37 11.65
N PRO A 37 -6.22 -17.03 11.66
CA PRO A 37 -5.18 -16.33 10.92
C PRO A 37 -3.80 -16.72 11.47
N LEU A 38 -2.86 -16.95 10.55
CA LEU A 38 -1.45 -17.13 10.89
C LEU A 38 -0.79 -15.76 10.81
N ASN A 39 -0.67 -15.09 11.95
CA ASN A 39 -0.02 -13.79 12.03
C ASN A 39 1.50 -14.00 12.04
N THR A 40 2.19 -13.37 11.10
CA THR A 40 3.66 -13.32 11.06
C THR A 40 4.15 -12.11 11.85
N THR A 41 5.22 -12.29 12.60
CA THR A 41 5.90 -11.27 13.38
C THR A 41 7.34 -11.09 12.88
N PRO A 42 8.00 -9.96 13.19
CA PRO A 42 9.42 -9.80 12.91
C PRO A 42 10.30 -10.91 13.47
N ALA A 43 9.94 -11.50 14.61
CA ALA A 43 10.65 -12.64 15.20
C ALA A 43 10.68 -13.88 14.29
N ASP A 44 9.66 -14.10 13.46
CA ASP A 44 9.59 -15.21 12.50
C ASP A 44 10.63 -15.09 11.39
N LEU A 45 11.21 -13.90 11.19
CA LEU A 45 12.24 -13.65 10.18
C LEU A 45 13.64 -14.03 10.65
N VAL A 46 13.86 -14.21 11.97
CA VAL A 46 15.16 -14.53 12.54
C VAL A 46 15.69 -15.84 11.96
N ASN A 47 16.98 -15.90 11.66
CA ASN A 47 17.63 -17.04 10.97
C ASN A 47 17.09 -17.33 9.56
N THR A 48 16.48 -16.33 8.92
CA THR A 48 16.08 -16.38 7.51
C THR A 48 16.73 -15.22 6.73
N PRO A 49 16.95 -15.38 5.41
CA PRO A 49 17.42 -14.27 4.58
C PRO A 49 16.40 -13.11 4.49
N LEU A 50 15.13 -13.34 4.86
CA LEU A 50 14.09 -12.32 4.84
C LEU A 50 14.29 -11.23 5.89
N LEU A 51 15.03 -11.51 6.98
CA LEU A 51 15.40 -10.46 7.94
C LEU A 51 16.17 -9.32 7.28
N ALA A 52 16.95 -9.63 6.22
CA ALA A 52 17.72 -8.67 5.43
C ALA A 52 16.96 -8.10 4.22
N ALA A 53 15.65 -8.36 4.10
CA ALA A 53 14.86 -7.82 2.99
C ALA A 53 14.97 -6.29 2.90
N GLN A 54 14.88 -5.77 1.67
CA GLN A 54 14.97 -4.34 1.39
C GLN A 54 13.63 -3.61 1.54
N CYS A 55 12.52 -4.34 1.64
CA CYS A 55 11.18 -3.80 1.79
C CYS A 55 10.35 -4.67 2.74
N PHE A 56 9.56 -4.02 3.60
CA PHE A 56 8.54 -4.64 4.43
C PHE A 56 7.21 -3.92 4.20
N HIS A 57 6.19 -4.70 3.88
CA HIS A 57 4.82 -4.22 3.77
C HIS A 57 4.03 -4.70 4.99
N PHE A 58 3.51 -3.78 5.79
CA PHE A 58 2.68 -4.06 6.96
C PHE A 58 1.23 -3.73 6.66
N PHE A 59 0.34 -4.67 6.99
CA PHE A 59 -1.10 -4.49 6.99
C PHE A 59 -1.63 -4.68 8.42
N ASP A 60 -1.82 -3.59 9.16
CA ASP A 60 -2.32 -3.64 10.54
C ASP A 60 -2.71 -2.24 11.04
N THR A 61 -3.14 -2.18 12.30
CA THR A 61 -3.35 -0.95 13.08
C THR A 61 -2.05 -0.19 13.33
N ALA A 62 -2.13 1.13 13.52
CA ALA A 62 -0.97 1.98 13.79
C ALA A 62 -0.12 1.49 14.99
N ALA A 63 -0.76 1.05 16.07
CA ALA A 63 -0.06 0.56 17.26
C ALA A 63 0.74 -0.73 16.97
N ALA A 64 0.11 -1.69 16.28
CA ALA A 64 0.75 -2.95 15.93
C ALA A 64 1.91 -2.73 14.95
N VAL A 65 1.72 -1.91 13.91
CA VAL A 65 2.78 -1.59 12.94
C VAL A 65 3.96 -0.87 13.61
N SER A 66 3.69 0.12 14.46
CA SER A 66 4.77 0.83 15.18
C SER A 66 5.61 -0.14 16.03
N SER A 67 4.95 -1.04 16.77
CA SER A 67 5.64 -2.05 17.60
C SER A 67 6.44 -3.04 16.75
N GLN A 68 5.89 -3.51 15.62
CA GLN A 68 6.56 -4.44 14.73
C GLN A 68 7.78 -3.80 14.04
N ILE A 69 7.71 -2.52 13.67
CA ILE A 69 8.86 -1.81 13.09
C ILE A 69 10.00 -1.69 14.13
N ASP A 70 9.67 -1.39 15.39
CA ASP A 70 10.66 -1.29 16.46
C ASP A 70 11.36 -2.64 16.72
N GLU A 71 10.58 -3.72 16.76
CA GLU A 71 11.11 -5.08 16.89
C GLU A 71 11.98 -5.46 15.67
N LEU A 72 11.52 -5.19 14.45
CA LEU A 72 12.26 -5.45 13.22
C LEU A 72 13.61 -4.71 13.22
N HIS A 73 13.63 -3.43 13.60
CA HIS A 73 14.86 -2.65 13.70
C HIS A 73 15.82 -3.20 14.75
N LEU A 74 15.31 -3.62 15.91
CA LEU A 74 16.11 -4.26 16.95
C LEU A 74 16.76 -5.55 16.44
N LEU A 75 15.98 -6.44 15.83
CA LEU A 75 16.45 -7.73 15.31
C LEU A 75 17.47 -7.54 14.18
N ARG A 76 17.23 -6.59 13.26
CA ARG A 76 18.18 -6.25 12.20
C ARG A 76 19.49 -5.70 12.76
N LYS A 77 19.44 -4.82 13.76
CA LYS A 77 20.63 -4.29 14.44
C LYS A 77 21.44 -5.41 15.12
N GLN A 78 20.77 -6.34 15.80
CA GLN A 78 21.42 -7.50 16.43
C GLN A 78 22.08 -8.42 15.40
N ALA A 79 21.50 -8.54 14.20
CA ALA A 79 22.06 -9.29 13.09
C ALA A 79 23.13 -8.52 12.29
N GLY A 80 23.51 -7.30 12.70
CA GLY A 80 24.51 -6.48 12.00
C GLY A 80 24.02 -5.88 10.67
N ILE A 81 22.70 -5.79 10.48
CA ILE A 81 22.09 -5.23 9.27
C ILE A 81 21.82 -3.73 9.50
N GLU A 82 22.69 -2.88 8.97
CA GLU A 82 22.59 -1.42 9.13
C GLU A 82 21.68 -0.75 8.08
N ALA A 83 21.49 -1.40 6.93
CA ALA A 83 20.67 -0.86 5.85
C ALA A 83 19.22 -0.68 6.32
N LYS A 84 18.68 0.53 6.17
CA LYS A 84 17.26 0.82 6.45
C LYS A 84 16.39 0.24 5.31
N PRO A 85 15.38 -0.58 5.61
CA PRO A 85 14.47 -1.05 4.59
C PRO A 85 13.45 0.03 4.20
N LEU A 86 12.85 -0.11 3.02
CA LEU A 86 11.58 0.53 2.70
C LEU A 86 10.50 -0.06 3.64
N VAL A 87 9.74 0.81 4.30
CA VAL A 87 8.55 0.42 5.07
C VAL A 87 7.32 1.02 4.41
N ILE A 88 6.43 0.14 3.94
CA ILE A 88 5.09 0.47 3.44
C ILE A 88 4.07 0.03 4.50
N TRP A 89 3.14 0.91 4.82
CA TRP A 89 2.04 0.62 5.73
C TRP A 89 0.69 0.82 5.04
N GLU A 90 -0.07 -0.27 4.92
CA GLU A 90 -1.50 -0.28 4.59
C GLU A 90 -2.30 -0.35 5.92
N PRO A 91 -3.18 0.62 6.22
CA PRO A 91 -3.95 0.57 7.46
C PRO A 91 -5.03 -0.50 7.40
N HIS A 92 -5.32 -1.11 8.56
CA HIS A 92 -6.51 -1.96 8.68
C HIS A 92 -7.77 -1.08 8.56
N SER A 93 -8.71 -1.42 7.69
CA SER A 93 -9.92 -0.61 7.46
C SER A 93 -10.72 -0.26 8.73
N LYS A 94 -10.90 -1.25 9.63
CA LYS A 94 -11.55 -1.04 10.94
C LYS A 94 -10.82 -0.07 11.89
N SER A 95 -9.54 0.22 11.68
CA SER A 95 -8.82 1.25 12.48
C SER A 95 -8.87 2.63 11.85
N CYS A 96 -9.48 2.78 10.67
CA CYS A 96 -9.67 4.07 10.02
C CYS A 96 -10.92 4.75 10.57
N THR A 97 -10.80 5.39 11.74
CA THR A 97 -11.91 6.11 12.39
C THR A 97 -11.46 7.51 12.83
N PRO A 98 -12.39 8.46 13.05
CA PRO A 98 -12.04 9.79 13.52
C PRO A 98 -11.25 9.78 14.84
N GLU A 99 -11.56 8.88 15.76
CA GLU A 99 -10.88 8.74 17.04
C GLU A 99 -9.43 8.25 16.88
N ALA A 100 -9.17 7.46 15.84
CA ALA A 100 -7.86 6.91 15.54
C ALA A 100 -7.01 7.82 14.64
N LEU A 101 -7.53 8.94 14.13
CA LEU A 101 -6.82 9.81 13.19
C LEU A 101 -5.48 10.28 13.76
N GLU A 102 -5.45 10.81 14.97
CA GLU A 102 -4.23 11.39 15.54
C GLU A 102 -3.11 10.36 15.76
N VAL A 103 -3.44 9.12 16.15
CA VAL A 103 -2.42 8.06 16.29
C VAL A 103 -1.88 7.62 14.93
N HIS A 104 -2.71 7.62 13.87
CA HIS A 104 -2.21 7.33 12.53
C HIS A 104 -1.29 8.44 12.02
N LYS A 105 -1.67 9.71 12.23
CA LYS A 105 -0.86 10.88 11.88
C LYS A 105 0.51 10.83 12.54
N GLN A 106 0.56 10.53 13.84
CA GLN A 106 1.81 10.37 14.58
C GLN A 106 2.73 9.32 13.96
N LEU A 107 2.20 8.17 13.54
CA LEU A 107 3.02 7.14 12.89
C LEU A 107 3.50 7.57 11.50
N VAL A 108 2.64 8.21 10.70
CA VAL A 108 3.00 8.71 9.36
C VAL A 108 4.18 9.69 9.43
N VAL A 109 4.16 10.62 10.40
CA VAL A 109 5.23 11.62 10.57
C VAL A 109 6.38 11.16 11.46
N SER A 110 6.39 9.91 11.94
CA SER A 110 7.42 9.42 12.87
C SER A 110 8.78 9.18 12.22
N GLY A 111 8.84 9.07 10.89
CA GLY A 111 10.01 8.61 10.14
C GLY A 111 10.24 7.10 10.19
N LYS A 112 9.37 6.32 10.84
CA LYS A 112 9.39 4.84 10.83
C LYS A 112 8.79 4.25 9.55
N VAL A 113 7.83 4.96 8.95
CA VAL A 113 7.10 4.56 7.75
C VAL A 113 7.46 5.54 6.65
N LEU A 114 7.97 5.04 5.52
CA LEU A 114 8.20 5.90 4.35
C LEU A 114 6.91 6.10 3.56
N VAL A 115 6.12 5.03 3.41
CA VAL A 115 4.91 5.03 2.57
C VAL A 115 3.70 4.63 3.39
N PHE A 116 2.74 5.53 3.54
CA PHE A 116 1.41 5.23 4.08
C PHE A 116 0.42 5.09 2.92
N SER A 117 -0.29 3.97 2.81
CA SER A 117 -1.17 3.69 1.67
C SER A 117 -2.58 3.22 2.03
N PRO A 118 -3.44 4.13 2.51
CA PRO A 118 -4.87 3.86 2.59
C PRO A 118 -5.47 3.78 1.18
N ASN A 119 -6.63 3.15 1.04
CA ASN A 119 -7.52 3.45 -0.06
C ASN A 119 -8.37 4.71 0.24
N HIS A 120 -9.03 5.26 -0.77
CA HIS A 120 -9.84 6.48 -0.63
C HIS A 120 -11.03 6.36 0.36
N VAL A 121 -11.60 5.17 0.51
CA VAL A 121 -12.68 4.91 1.49
C VAL A 121 -12.13 4.91 2.91
N GLU A 122 -11.00 4.23 3.13
CA GLU A 122 -10.26 4.22 4.41
C GLU A 122 -9.81 5.64 4.78
N LEU A 123 -9.27 6.39 3.83
CA LEU A 123 -8.88 7.78 4.05
C LEU A 123 -10.08 8.63 4.47
N ALA A 124 -11.20 8.51 3.75
CA ALA A 124 -12.41 9.26 4.05
C ALA A 124 -12.96 8.90 5.44
N ALA A 125 -12.86 7.64 5.88
CA ALA A 125 -13.39 7.18 7.16
C ALA A 125 -12.76 7.89 8.38
N PHE A 126 -11.56 8.44 8.27
CA PHE A 126 -10.96 9.27 9.33
C PHE A 126 -11.65 10.62 9.56
N PHE A 127 -12.42 11.13 8.58
CA PHE A 127 -12.94 12.50 8.60
C PHE A 127 -14.47 12.58 8.66
N HIS A 128 -15.16 11.44 8.55
CA HIS A 128 -16.61 11.38 8.66
C HIS A 128 -17.01 10.66 9.94
N ALA A 129 -17.95 11.24 10.70
CA ALA A 129 -18.68 10.45 11.69
C ALA A 129 -19.52 9.40 10.95
N SER A 130 -19.60 8.19 11.48
CA SER A 130 -20.09 6.94 10.84
C SER A 130 -21.55 6.93 10.34
N ASN A 131 -22.18 8.08 10.09
CA ASN A 131 -23.58 8.22 9.71
C ASN A 131 -23.83 8.98 8.39
N ASP A 132 -22.80 9.52 7.71
CA ASP A 132 -22.95 10.14 6.39
C ASP A 132 -22.59 9.13 5.29
N THR A 133 -23.56 8.28 4.94
CA THR A 133 -23.48 7.32 3.82
C THR A 133 -24.22 7.87 2.60
N SER A 134 -24.14 9.19 2.37
CA SER A 134 -24.56 9.72 1.08
C SER A 134 -23.53 9.32 0.04
N ASP A 135 -24.03 8.78 -1.07
CA ASP A 135 -23.34 8.32 -2.28
C ASP A 135 -22.65 9.51 -2.97
N ALA A 136 -21.71 10.15 -2.27
CA ALA A 136 -20.97 11.29 -2.75
C ALA A 136 -20.02 10.79 -3.83
N SER A 137 -20.25 11.26 -5.06
CA SER A 137 -19.34 11.06 -6.19
C SER A 137 -17.89 11.32 -5.75
N PHE A 138 -16.97 10.46 -6.17
CA PHE A 138 -15.54 10.59 -5.87
C PHE A 138 -15.00 12.02 -6.14
N ASP A 139 -14.45 12.66 -5.11
CA ASP A 139 -13.85 14.01 -5.19
C ASP A 139 -12.33 13.96 -5.00
N ARG A 140 -11.56 14.23 -6.07
CA ARG A 140 -10.10 14.34 -6.02
C ARG A 140 -9.65 15.41 -5.02
N ALA A 141 -10.34 16.54 -4.94
CA ALA A 141 -9.96 17.62 -4.04
C ALA A 141 -10.16 17.22 -2.57
N GLN A 142 -11.16 16.37 -2.27
CA GLN A 142 -11.33 15.79 -0.95
C GLN A 142 -10.18 14.87 -0.57
N VAL A 143 -9.78 13.96 -1.47
CA VAL A 143 -8.62 13.06 -1.26
C VAL A 143 -7.36 13.88 -0.98
N GLU A 144 -7.13 14.95 -1.74
CA GLU A 144 -5.99 15.85 -1.54
C GLU A 144 -6.01 16.54 -0.17
N ARG A 145 -7.15 17.13 0.21
CA ARG A 145 -7.31 17.81 1.52
C ARG A 145 -7.11 16.84 2.68
N GLN A 146 -7.73 15.67 2.62
CA GLN A 146 -7.64 14.64 3.64
C GLN A 146 -6.22 14.08 3.76
N SER A 147 -5.54 13.86 2.63
CA SER A 147 -4.13 13.42 2.64
C SER A 147 -3.22 14.47 3.28
N ARG A 148 -3.42 15.76 2.97
CA ARG A 148 -2.64 16.86 3.56
C ARG A 148 -2.88 17.00 5.06
N ALA A 149 -4.06 16.64 5.55
CA ALA A 149 -4.37 16.66 6.98
C ALA A 149 -3.55 15.66 7.81
N PHE A 150 -2.87 14.69 7.18
CA PHE A 150 -1.92 13.81 7.85
C PHE A 150 -0.55 14.44 8.11
N LEU A 151 -0.26 15.56 7.44
CA LEU A 151 1.00 16.27 7.56
C LEU A 151 0.91 17.29 8.70
N SER A 152 2.04 17.58 9.35
CA SER A 152 2.09 18.61 10.40
C SER A 152 1.82 20.00 9.80
N SER A 153 0.95 20.77 10.46
CA SER A 153 0.69 22.18 10.12
C SER A 153 1.80 23.12 10.61
N SER A 154 2.74 22.62 11.41
CA SER A 154 3.76 23.43 12.07
C SER A 154 4.94 23.70 11.15
N THR A 155 5.20 24.98 10.91
CA THR A 155 6.42 25.56 10.34
C THR A 155 7.66 25.38 11.23
N GLN A 156 7.55 24.72 12.39
CA GLN A 156 8.72 24.27 13.13
C GLN A 156 9.27 23.00 12.49
N ALA A 157 10.17 23.24 11.52
CA ALA A 157 11.14 22.32 10.97
C ALA A 157 11.03 20.89 11.53
N THR A 158 10.20 20.07 10.89
CA THR A 158 10.54 18.65 10.81
C THR A 158 11.99 18.64 10.32
N THR A 159 12.86 17.93 11.03
CA THR A 159 14.25 17.77 10.60
C THR A 159 14.23 17.48 9.10
N PHE A 160 14.90 18.33 8.30
CA PHE A 160 14.87 18.40 6.83
C PHE A 160 15.19 17.09 6.08
N ASP A 161 15.34 15.98 6.80
CA ASP A 161 15.77 14.66 6.33
C ASP A 161 14.64 13.60 6.35
N GLN A 162 13.44 13.94 6.83
CA GLN A 162 12.33 12.96 6.85
C GLN A 162 11.53 12.98 5.55
N SER A 163 11.86 12.02 4.68
CA SER A 163 11.04 11.71 3.50
C SER A 163 9.72 11.06 3.93
N ILE A 164 8.59 11.58 3.45
CA ILE A 164 7.25 11.02 3.71
C ILE A 164 6.55 10.87 2.36
N CYS A 165 5.83 9.76 2.19
CA CYS A 165 4.96 9.52 1.05
C CYS A 165 3.60 8.97 1.53
N ILE A 166 2.53 9.58 1.04
CA ILE A 166 1.16 9.10 1.19
C ILE A 166 0.67 8.70 -0.20
N VAL A 167 0.29 7.44 -0.37
CA VAL A 167 -0.22 6.88 -1.64
C VAL A 167 -1.64 6.41 -1.44
N VAL A 168 -2.62 7.21 -1.86
CA VAL A 168 -4.04 6.84 -1.74
C VAL A 168 -4.46 6.04 -2.96
N ARG A 169 -4.91 4.80 -2.73
CA ARG A 169 -5.45 3.93 -3.79
C ARG A 169 -6.90 4.30 -4.07
N CYS A 170 -7.18 4.75 -5.29
CA CYS A 170 -8.45 5.36 -5.66
C CYS A 170 -9.24 4.51 -6.67
N ALA A 171 -9.04 3.18 -6.66
CA ALA A 171 -9.75 2.22 -7.52
C ALA A 171 -9.72 2.64 -9.01
N GLU A 172 -10.87 2.72 -9.68
CA GLU A 172 -11.02 3.15 -11.08
C GLU A 172 -10.59 4.60 -11.34
N HIS A 173 -10.31 5.38 -10.29
CA HIS A 173 -9.81 6.75 -10.42
C HIS A 173 -8.28 6.85 -10.40
N GLY A 174 -7.58 5.71 -10.31
CA GLY A 174 -6.12 5.63 -10.26
C GLY A 174 -5.59 5.71 -8.84
N CYS A 175 -4.57 6.53 -8.62
CA CYS A 175 -4.04 6.79 -7.27
C CYS A 175 -3.62 8.24 -7.10
N PHE A 176 -3.55 8.68 -5.84
CA PHE A 176 -2.99 9.97 -5.47
C PHE A 176 -1.69 9.76 -4.72
N VAL A 177 -0.63 10.47 -5.12
CA VAL A 177 0.68 10.41 -4.47
C VAL A 177 0.99 11.80 -3.91
N LEU A 178 1.20 11.91 -2.60
CA LEU A 178 1.65 13.12 -1.91
C LEU A 178 2.97 12.81 -1.22
N TYR A 179 4.01 13.60 -1.45
CA TYR A 179 5.34 13.27 -0.97
C TYR A 179 6.22 14.49 -0.71
N THR A 180 7.22 14.35 0.15
CA THR A 180 8.24 15.39 0.35
C THR A 180 9.32 15.31 -0.74
N SER A 181 9.76 16.48 -1.23
CA SER A 181 10.86 16.59 -2.18
C SER A 181 12.06 17.29 -1.52
N PRO A 182 13.25 16.66 -1.44
CA PRO A 182 14.43 17.28 -0.83
C PRO A 182 14.89 18.58 -1.51
N SER A 183 14.43 18.83 -2.74
CA SER A 183 14.92 19.86 -3.65
C SER A 183 14.06 21.14 -3.71
N CYS A 184 13.02 21.28 -2.90
CA CYS A 184 12.01 22.34 -3.08
C CYS A 184 11.76 23.13 -1.78
N GLU A 185 11.66 24.47 -1.90
CA GLU A 185 11.20 25.37 -0.83
C GLU A 185 9.73 25.12 -0.45
N GLU A 186 8.91 24.64 -1.39
CA GLU A 186 7.60 24.04 -1.11
C GLU A 186 7.80 22.57 -0.70
N HIS A 187 7.60 22.27 0.58
CA HIS A 187 7.97 20.99 1.20
C HIS A 187 7.29 19.74 0.62
N TYR A 188 6.17 19.86 -0.10
CA TYR A 188 5.38 18.72 -0.58
C TYR A 188 5.00 18.84 -2.06
N ARG A 189 5.19 17.75 -2.81
CA ARG A 189 4.73 17.56 -4.19
C ARG A 189 3.57 16.55 -4.23
N SER A 190 2.77 16.62 -5.27
CA SER A 190 1.70 15.65 -5.48
C SER A 190 1.47 15.30 -6.94
N ALA A 191 0.93 14.11 -7.20
CA ALA A 191 0.58 13.62 -8.53
C ALA A 191 -0.66 12.73 -8.50
N TRP A 192 -1.38 12.68 -9.63
CA TRP A 192 -2.52 11.78 -9.86
C TRP A 192 -2.25 10.81 -11.01
N PRO A 193 -1.45 9.75 -10.82
CA PRO A 193 -1.34 8.70 -11.82
C PRO A 193 -2.73 8.09 -12.13
N PRO A 194 -3.15 8.01 -13.40
CA PRO A 194 -4.46 7.48 -13.80
C PRO A 194 -4.56 5.96 -13.54
N PRO A 195 -5.76 5.37 -13.60
CA PRO A 195 -5.88 3.92 -13.65
C PRO A 195 -5.21 3.36 -14.93
N PHE A 196 -4.84 2.08 -14.92
CA PHE A 196 -4.34 1.45 -16.14
C PHE A 196 -5.44 1.32 -17.21
N PHE A 197 -6.61 0.86 -16.80
CA PHE A 197 -7.79 0.73 -17.66
C PHE A 197 -8.67 1.97 -17.53
N GLY A 198 -8.97 2.60 -18.67
CA GLY A 198 -9.91 3.71 -18.73
C GLY A 198 -11.36 3.26 -18.60
N PRO A 199 -12.32 4.20 -18.52
CA PRO A 199 -13.75 3.88 -18.49
C PRO A 199 -14.24 3.05 -19.69
N ASP A 200 -13.57 3.20 -20.84
CA ASP A 200 -13.81 2.47 -22.08
C ASP A 200 -13.31 1.02 -22.06
N GLN A 201 -12.54 0.63 -21.05
CA GLN A 201 -11.97 -0.71 -20.85
C GLN A 201 -12.47 -1.37 -19.57
N ALA A 202 -13.61 -0.90 -19.03
CA ALA A 202 -14.20 -1.43 -17.81
C ALA A 202 -14.60 -2.92 -17.95
N ASP A 203 -14.85 -3.39 -19.16
CA ASP A 203 -15.14 -4.78 -19.49
C ASP A 203 -13.95 -5.73 -19.25
N ARG A 204 -12.72 -5.19 -19.16
CA ARG A 204 -11.52 -5.96 -18.79
C ARG A 204 -11.39 -6.19 -17.29
N ILE A 205 -12.18 -5.49 -16.47
CA ILE A 205 -12.14 -5.64 -15.01
C ILE A 205 -13.03 -6.82 -14.62
N VAL A 206 -12.40 -7.97 -14.34
CA VAL A 206 -13.07 -9.22 -13.98
C VAL A 206 -13.26 -9.32 -12.46
N ASP A 207 -12.19 -9.12 -11.68
CA ASP A 207 -12.24 -9.20 -10.22
C ASP A 207 -11.18 -8.30 -9.56
N PRO A 208 -11.55 -7.18 -8.90
CA PRO A 208 -10.58 -6.33 -8.22
C PRO A 208 -10.00 -6.91 -6.92
N THR A 209 -10.34 -8.14 -6.54
CA THR A 209 -9.76 -8.81 -5.37
C THR A 209 -8.24 -8.89 -5.49
N GLY A 210 -7.52 -8.37 -4.50
CA GLY A 210 -6.06 -8.39 -4.48
C GLY A 210 -5.37 -7.32 -5.33
N ALA A 211 -6.10 -6.47 -6.07
CA ALA A 211 -5.51 -5.39 -6.85
C ALA A 211 -4.70 -4.40 -6.00
N GLY A 212 -5.17 -4.10 -4.78
CA GLY A 212 -4.43 -3.28 -3.82
C GLY A 212 -3.11 -3.91 -3.37
N ASN A 213 -3.11 -5.22 -3.11
CA ASN A 213 -1.91 -5.96 -2.72
C ASN A 213 -0.91 -6.03 -3.87
N ALA A 214 -1.39 -6.30 -5.09
CA ALA A 214 -0.57 -6.27 -6.30
C ALA A 214 0.02 -4.87 -6.55
N PHE A 215 -0.77 -3.81 -6.33
CA PHE A 215 -0.30 -2.43 -6.40
C PHE A 215 0.87 -2.18 -5.45
N LEU A 216 0.75 -2.56 -4.17
CA LEU A 216 1.81 -2.30 -3.18
C LEU A 216 3.05 -3.15 -3.43
N GLY A 217 2.89 -4.38 -3.95
CA GLY A 217 4.00 -5.20 -4.42
C GLY A 217 4.75 -4.56 -5.60
N GLY A 218 4.02 -4.09 -6.62
CA GLY A 218 4.60 -3.37 -7.75
C GLY A 218 5.25 -2.05 -7.34
N PHE A 219 4.60 -1.30 -6.45
CA PHE A 219 5.13 -0.05 -5.89
C PHE A 219 6.47 -0.27 -5.19
N ALA A 220 6.57 -1.29 -4.35
CA ALA A 220 7.81 -1.64 -3.68
C ALA A 220 8.96 -1.88 -4.68
N MET A 221 8.69 -2.65 -5.74
CA MET A 221 9.67 -2.89 -6.80
C MET A 221 10.06 -1.61 -7.55
N GLY A 222 9.09 -0.80 -7.94
CA GLY A 222 9.35 0.47 -8.62
C GLY A 222 10.17 1.43 -7.76
N TRP A 223 9.94 1.50 -6.44
CA TRP A 223 10.78 2.27 -5.53
C TRP A 223 12.20 1.70 -5.42
N LEU A 224 12.34 0.38 -5.34
CA LEU A 224 13.65 -0.27 -5.26
C LEU A 224 14.50 0.01 -6.51
N GLU A 225 13.88 0.02 -7.68
CA GLU A 225 14.56 0.23 -8.97
C GLU A 225 14.81 1.71 -9.30
N THR A 226 13.89 2.60 -8.97
CA THR A 226 13.88 3.96 -9.55
C THR A 226 14.13 5.07 -8.53
N LYS A 227 13.82 4.83 -7.24
CA LYS A 227 13.78 5.87 -6.19
C LYS A 227 12.89 7.08 -6.51
N ASP A 228 11.94 6.90 -7.42
CA ASP A 228 10.93 7.89 -7.79
C ASP A 228 9.56 7.38 -7.35
N LEU A 229 8.86 8.16 -6.51
CA LEU A 229 7.59 7.76 -5.91
C LEU A 229 6.44 7.75 -6.92
N VAL A 230 6.47 8.63 -7.93
CA VAL A 230 5.46 8.66 -9.00
C VAL A 230 5.70 7.48 -9.95
N ARG A 231 6.95 7.18 -10.25
CA ARG A 231 7.30 5.99 -11.04
C ARG A 231 7.02 4.70 -10.27
N ALA A 232 7.24 4.65 -8.97
CA ALA A 232 6.81 3.53 -8.13
C ALA A 232 5.29 3.31 -8.20
N ALA A 233 4.49 4.39 -8.16
CA ALA A 233 3.05 4.29 -8.38
C ALA A 233 2.69 3.74 -9.77
N ALA A 234 3.45 4.05 -10.82
CA ALA A 234 3.28 3.44 -12.14
C ALA A 234 3.49 1.92 -12.13
N TYR A 235 4.53 1.43 -11.44
CA TYR A 235 4.77 -0.01 -11.28
C TYR A 235 3.63 -0.66 -10.50
N GLY A 236 3.12 -0.01 -9.46
CA GLY A 236 1.95 -0.48 -8.72
C GLY A 236 0.70 -0.56 -9.61
N THR A 237 0.40 0.48 -10.37
CA THR A 237 -0.73 0.51 -11.30
C THR A 237 -0.64 -0.63 -12.33
N VAL A 238 0.55 -0.88 -12.89
CA VAL A 238 0.78 -1.98 -13.84
C VAL A 238 0.60 -3.34 -13.16
N ALA A 239 1.16 -3.55 -11.96
CA ALA A 239 0.99 -4.81 -11.24
C ALA A 239 -0.49 -5.10 -10.92
N ALA A 240 -1.22 -4.08 -10.47
CA ALA A 240 -2.66 -4.18 -10.20
C ALA A 240 -3.48 -4.50 -11.46
N SER A 241 -3.07 -3.97 -12.62
CA SER A 241 -3.77 -4.21 -13.88
C SER A 241 -3.81 -5.69 -14.28
N PHE A 242 -2.82 -6.50 -13.91
CA PHE A 242 -2.86 -7.95 -14.16
C PHE A 242 -3.80 -8.67 -13.17
N ALA A 243 -3.86 -8.19 -11.92
CA ALA A 243 -4.68 -8.80 -10.89
C ALA A 243 -6.18 -8.63 -11.17
N VAL A 244 -6.59 -7.46 -11.68
CA VAL A 244 -8.01 -7.16 -11.93
C VAL A 244 -8.62 -7.93 -13.11
N GLU A 245 -7.80 -8.47 -14.02
CA GLU A 245 -8.25 -9.13 -15.25
C GLU A 245 -8.68 -10.58 -15.05
N VAL A 246 -8.45 -11.16 -13.87
CA VAL A 246 -8.71 -12.57 -13.60
C VAL A 246 -9.32 -12.76 -12.22
N VAL A 247 -10.06 -13.86 -12.04
CA VAL A 247 -10.42 -14.32 -10.70
C VAL A 247 -9.23 -15.07 -10.11
N GLY A 248 -8.71 -14.58 -8.98
CA GLY A 248 -7.57 -15.19 -8.29
C GLY A 248 -6.22 -14.62 -8.74
N LEU A 249 -5.18 -15.45 -8.82
CA LEU A 249 -3.83 -15.00 -9.17
C LEU A 249 -3.61 -15.08 -10.69
N PRO A 250 -3.01 -14.05 -11.32
CA PRO A 250 -2.67 -14.10 -12.74
C PRO A 250 -1.56 -15.12 -13.02
N ASP A 251 -1.56 -15.68 -14.23
CA ASP A 251 -0.44 -16.49 -14.71
C ASP A 251 0.76 -15.58 -15.00
N LEU A 252 1.78 -15.64 -14.14
CA LEU A 252 2.98 -14.83 -14.27
C LEU A 252 3.72 -15.03 -15.59
N ALA A 253 3.63 -16.21 -16.21
CA ALA A 253 4.27 -16.48 -17.50
C ALA A 253 3.60 -15.72 -18.66
N ALA A 254 2.34 -15.33 -18.50
CA ALA A 254 1.57 -14.58 -19.48
C ALA A 254 1.63 -13.05 -19.26
N CYS A 255 2.23 -12.58 -18.17
CA CYS A 255 2.29 -11.17 -17.81
C CYS A 255 3.50 -10.47 -18.47
N ASP A 256 3.24 -9.65 -19.50
CA ASP A 256 4.25 -8.72 -20.06
C ASP A 256 4.30 -7.41 -19.23
N ALA A 257 4.92 -7.48 -18.05
CA ALA A 257 5.01 -6.33 -17.15
C ALA A 257 5.81 -5.16 -17.77
N SER A 258 6.88 -5.46 -18.52
CA SER A 258 7.73 -4.43 -19.14
C SER A 258 7.02 -3.71 -20.27
N GLY A 259 6.33 -4.43 -21.17
CA GLY A 259 5.54 -3.82 -22.23
C GLY A 259 4.39 -2.98 -21.66
N ARG A 260 3.71 -3.50 -20.64
CA ARG A 260 2.60 -2.79 -19.99
C ARG A 260 3.05 -1.54 -19.24
N LEU A 261 4.23 -1.57 -18.62
CA LEU A 261 4.84 -0.38 -18.02
C LEU A 261 5.21 0.67 -19.07
N ALA A 262 5.81 0.28 -20.19
CA ALA A 262 6.14 1.21 -21.27
C ALA A 262 4.88 1.87 -21.85
N GLU A 263 3.80 1.10 -22.06
CA GLU A 263 2.50 1.63 -22.48
C GLU A 263 1.94 2.65 -21.47
N TYR A 264 2.03 2.34 -20.18
CA TYR A 264 1.52 3.22 -19.14
C TYR A 264 2.36 4.50 -18.99
N GLU A 265 3.69 4.40 -19.00
CA GLU A 265 4.60 5.56 -18.94
C GLU A 265 4.43 6.48 -20.16
N ALA A 266 4.20 5.93 -21.35
CA ALA A 266 3.90 6.72 -22.54
C ALA A 266 2.64 7.58 -22.37
N ARG A 267 1.64 7.11 -21.62
CA ARG A 267 0.43 7.88 -21.30
C ARG A 267 0.68 8.97 -20.25
N LEU A 268 1.56 8.73 -19.28
CA LEU A 268 1.91 9.72 -18.25
C LEU A 268 2.60 10.96 -18.83
N HIS A 269 3.36 10.83 -19.92
CA HIS A 269 4.05 11.94 -20.57
C HIS A 269 3.17 12.79 -21.50
N VAL A 270 1.92 12.37 -21.73
CA VAL A 270 0.96 13.07 -22.60
C VAL A 270 0.00 13.96 -21.79
N VAL A 271 0.07 13.93 -20.45
CA VAL A 271 -0.81 14.66 -19.52
C VAL A 271 -0.09 15.85 -18.88
#